data_AF-A0A7S4KVQ1-F1
#
_entry.id   AF-A0A7S4KVQ1-F1
#
_cell.length_a   1.000
_cell.length_b   1.000
_cell.length_c   1.000
_cell.angle_alpha   90.00
_cell.angle_beta   90.00
_cell.angle_gamma   90.00
#
_symmetry.space_group_name_H-M   'P 1'
#
loop_
_entity.id
_entity.type
_entity.pdbx_description
1 polymer ?
#
loop_
_entity_poly.entity_id
_entity_poly.type
_entity_poly.pdbx_seq_one_letter_code
_entity_poly.pdbx_strand_id
1 'polypeptide(L)'
;RSISTESSRAALRDQLHESGYCLIRGLMGAQAARQEAKDLLARKDEAFSFSRMVNMWNENPARFTKEADKKILKDRGMNKVGRMFDYLLLNKSGPLVRLFESEQMLKLANELYQRSSDDKPLHRAKDELGRCTGLLLQKQQALPWQFTSSSLTAFLFLQ
;
A
#
# COMPACT_ATOMS: atom_id res chain seq x y z
N ARG A 1 -8.43 2.78 30.08
CA ARG A 1 -9.08 4.06 29.70
C ARG A 1 -9.48 3.96 28.25
N SER A 2 -10.77 3.76 27.98
CA SER A 2 -11.34 3.59 26.64
C SER A 2 -11.56 4.96 26.00
N ILE A 3 -10.61 5.39 25.18
CA ILE A 3 -10.83 6.48 24.22
C ILE A 3 -11.90 5.96 23.24
N SER A 4 -12.98 6.73 23.04
CA SER A 4 -14.07 6.30 22.15
C SER A 4 -13.53 6.08 20.74
N THR A 5 -13.81 4.90 20.20
CA THR A 5 -13.36 4.46 18.89
C THR A 5 -13.83 5.41 17.77
N GLU A 6 -14.95 6.10 17.95
CA GLU A 6 -15.48 7.07 16.98
C GLU A 6 -14.66 8.36 16.90
N SER A 7 -14.21 8.93 18.03
CA SER A 7 -13.34 10.11 18.03
C SER A 7 -12.00 9.80 17.35
N SER A 8 -11.50 8.58 17.52
CA SER A 8 -10.28 8.12 16.84
C SER A 8 -10.45 7.93 15.33
N ARG A 9 -11.65 7.55 14.86
CA ARG A 9 -11.93 7.36 13.43
C ARG A 9 -12.10 8.67 12.69
N ALA A 10 -12.78 9.65 13.30
CA ALA A 10 -12.90 10.99 12.73
C ALA A 10 -11.51 11.62 12.52
N ALA A 11 -10.63 11.54 13.52
CA ALA A 11 -9.26 12.04 13.41
C ALA A 11 -8.44 11.35 12.31
N LEU A 12 -8.58 10.02 12.15
CA LEU A 12 -7.91 9.28 11.08
C LEU A 12 -8.43 9.67 9.68
N ARG A 13 -9.73 9.90 9.55
CA ARG A 13 -10.34 10.40 8.31
C ARG A 13 -9.83 11.80 7.98
N ASP A 14 -9.87 12.72 8.94
CA ASP A 14 -9.40 14.09 8.73
C ASP A 14 -7.92 14.09 8.31
N GLN A 15 -7.08 13.29 8.98
CA GLN A 15 -5.69 13.09 8.58
C GLN A 15 -5.55 12.56 7.15
N LEU A 16 -6.35 11.57 6.76
CA LEU A 16 -6.32 11.00 5.40
C LEU A 16 -6.63 12.06 4.34
N HIS A 17 -7.63 12.91 4.57
CA HIS A 17 -8.00 13.96 3.61
C HIS A 17 -7.04 15.15 3.59
N GLU A 18 -6.44 15.51 4.74
CA GLU A 18 -5.49 16.62 4.82
C GLU A 18 -4.10 16.24 4.32
N SER A 19 -3.62 15.04 4.66
CA SER A 19 -2.25 14.60 4.40
C SER A 19 -2.13 13.63 3.22
N GLY A 20 -3.23 13.11 2.70
CA GLY A 20 -3.24 12.05 1.69
C GLY A 20 -2.89 10.66 2.24
N TYR A 21 -2.68 10.51 3.54
CA TYR A 21 -2.42 9.23 4.21
C TYR A 21 -2.87 9.26 5.68
N CYS A 22 -3.15 8.09 6.26
CA CYS A 22 -3.30 7.93 7.71
C CYS A 22 -2.62 6.62 8.16
N LEU A 23 -2.26 6.54 9.44
CA LEU A 23 -1.61 5.35 10.01
C LEU A 23 -2.57 4.59 10.93
N ILE A 24 -2.89 3.36 10.55
CA ILE A 24 -3.69 2.45 11.38
C ILE A 24 -2.77 1.35 11.92
N ARG A 25 -2.71 1.23 13.24
CA ARG A 25 -1.93 0.19 13.91
C ARG A 25 -2.83 -0.96 14.34
N GLY A 26 -2.26 -2.17 14.39
CA GLY A 26 -2.94 -3.34 14.95
C GLY A 26 -3.96 -4.01 14.02
N LEU A 27 -3.96 -3.70 12.71
CA LEU A 27 -4.77 -4.43 11.72
C LEU A 27 -4.37 -5.91 11.60
N MET A 28 -3.12 -6.22 11.94
CA MET A 28 -2.59 -7.58 11.99
C MET A 28 -1.84 -7.77 13.31
N GLY A 29 -2.07 -8.91 13.97
CA GLY A 29 -1.32 -9.27 15.17
C GLY A 29 0.17 -9.45 14.86
N ALA A 30 1.05 -8.97 15.76
CA ALA A 30 2.50 -8.98 15.52
C ALA A 30 3.07 -10.38 15.22
N GLN A 31 2.53 -11.43 15.83
CA GLN A 31 2.95 -12.81 15.56
C GLN A 31 2.56 -13.26 14.15
N ALA A 32 1.32 -12.96 13.72
CA ALA A 32 0.85 -13.27 12.38
C ALA A 32 1.66 -12.50 11.31
N ALA A 33 1.94 -11.22 11.55
CA ALA A 33 2.77 -10.40 10.68
C ALA A 33 4.20 -10.95 10.54
N ARG A 34 4.82 -11.36 11.65
CA ARG A 34 6.16 -11.97 11.63
C ARG A 34 6.20 -13.32 10.93
N GLN A 35 5.19 -14.16 11.15
CA GLN A 35 5.10 -15.45 10.46
C GLN A 35 4.94 -15.23 8.97
N GLU A 36 4.05 -14.32 8.57
CA GLU A 36 3.84 -13.98 7.17
C GLU A 36 5.13 -13.45 6.51
N ALA A 37 5.87 -12.57 7.20
CA ALA A 37 7.15 -12.07 6.72
C ALA A 37 8.16 -13.20 6.47
N LYS A 38 8.23 -14.17 7.39
CA LYS A 38 9.12 -15.34 7.26
C LYS A 38 8.72 -16.22 6.08
N ASP A 39 7.43 -16.51 5.93
CA ASP A 39 6.91 -17.35 4.86
C ASP A 39 7.15 -16.71 3.49
N LEU A 40 6.95 -15.40 3.39
CA LEU A 40 7.25 -14.61 2.18
C LEU A 40 8.73 -14.60 1.85
N LEU A 41 9.60 -14.43 2.84
CA LEU A 41 11.06 -14.46 2.62
C LEU A 41 11.55 -15.84 2.17
N ALA A 42 10.96 -16.92 2.69
CA ALA A 42 11.30 -18.29 2.31
C ALA A 42 10.91 -18.60 0.86
N ARG A 43 9.83 -17.98 0.37
CA ARG A 43 9.22 -18.29 -0.94
C ARG A 43 9.38 -17.17 -1.96
N LYS A 44 10.17 -16.15 -1.64
CA LYS A 44 10.35 -14.94 -2.48
C LYS A 44 10.69 -15.27 -3.94
N ASP A 45 11.45 -16.34 -4.17
CA ASP A 45 11.92 -16.72 -5.51
C ASP A 45 10.84 -17.44 -6.35
N GLU A 46 9.72 -17.86 -5.75
CA GLU A 46 8.63 -18.60 -6.42
C GLU A 46 7.62 -17.70 -7.16
N ALA A 47 7.52 -16.41 -6.79
CA ALA A 47 6.46 -15.53 -7.29
C ALA A 47 6.95 -14.17 -7.79
N PHE A 48 8.25 -14.03 -8.08
CA PHE A 48 8.73 -12.83 -8.75
C PHE A 48 8.06 -12.73 -10.13
N SER A 49 7.13 -11.80 -10.26
CA SER A 49 6.72 -11.34 -11.57
C SER A 49 7.81 -10.40 -12.07
N PHE A 50 8.34 -10.62 -13.27
CA PHE A 50 9.10 -9.62 -14.00
C PHE A 50 8.17 -8.49 -14.48
N SER A 51 7.30 -7.99 -13.61
CA SER A 51 6.58 -6.75 -13.83
C SER A 51 7.57 -5.64 -13.54
N ARG A 52 8.37 -5.26 -14.54
CA ARG A 52 9.20 -4.06 -14.51
C ARG A 52 8.26 -2.93 -14.10
N MET A 53 8.40 -2.41 -12.87
CA MET A 53 7.64 -1.25 -12.43
C MET A 53 7.89 -0.13 -13.43
N VAL A 54 6.87 0.17 -14.23
CA VAL A 54 6.90 1.31 -15.11
C VAL A 54 6.73 2.53 -14.22
N ASN A 55 7.86 3.13 -13.86
CA ASN A 55 7.85 4.43 -13.26
C ASN A 55 7.38 5.44 -14.32
N MET A 56 6.09 5.77 -14.34
CA MET A 56 5.54 6.73 -15.31
C MET A 56 6.22 8.11 -15.20
N TRP A 57 6.82 8.44 -14.05
CA TRP A 57 7.65 9.64 -13.92
C TRP A 57 8.98 9.54 -14.69
N ASN A 58 9.56 8.36 -14.83
CA ASN A 58 10.75 8.16 -15.66
C ASN A 58 10.41 8.15 -17.16
N GLU A 59 9.22 7.70 -17.53
CA GLU A 59 8.79 7.71 -18.93
C GLU A 59 8.40 9.11 -19.41
N ASN A 60 7.92 10.00 -18.52
CA ASN A 60 7.57 11.37 -18.92
C ASN A 60 7.66 12.42 -17.77
N PRO A 61 8.86 12.74 -17.26
CA PRO A 61 9.02 13.64 -16.10
C PRO A 61 8.54 15.07 -16.35
N ALA A 62 8.53 15.50 -17.62
CA ALA A 62 8.06 16.83 -18.03
C ALA A 62 6.55 17.02 -17.83
N ARG A 63 5.76 15.93 -17.85
CA ARG A 63 4.31 15.97 -17.69
C ARG A 63 3.86 16.14 -16.23
N PHE A 64 4.74 15.86 -15.28
CA PHE A 64 4.38 15.74 -13.85
C PHE A 64 5.20 16.60 -12.88
N THR A 65 6.16 17.40 -13.35
CA THR A 65 6.91 18.34 -12.50
C THR A 65 6.60 19.81 -12.83
N LYS A 66 6.15 20.57 -11.82
CA LYS A 66 6.43 22.00 -11.79
C LYS A 66 7.93 22.17 -11.51
N GLU A 67 8.56 23.20 -12.10
CA GLU A 67 10.03 23.32 -12.17
C GLU A 67 10.76 23.30 -10.81
N ALA A 68 10.06 23.57 -9.71
CA ALA A 68 10.59 23.52 -8.35
C ALA A 68 10.98 22.10 -7.88
N ASP A 69 10.36 21.03 -8.42
CA ASP A 69 10.58 19.65 -7.94
C ASP A 69 11.70 18.91 -8.66
N LYS A 70 12.24 19.47 -9.75
CA LYS A 70 13.30 18.84 -10.57
C LYS A 70 14.62 18.64 -9.81
N LYS A 71 14.89 19.46 -8.78
CA LYS A 71 16.11 19.35 -7.96
C LYS A 71 16.02 18.23 -6.91
N ILE A 72 14.83 17.91 -6.41
CA ILE A 72 14.65 16.87 -5.38
C ILE A 72 14.84 15.46 -5.97
N LEU A 73 14.58 15.31 -7.27
CA LEU A 73 14.56 14.02 -7.98
C LEU A 73 15.95 13.51 -8.40
N LYS A 74 16.94 14.39 -8.55
CA LYS A 74 18.31 13.98 -8.94
C LYS A 74 19.11 13.34 -7.79
N ASP A 75 18.83 13.74 -6.54
CA ASP A 75 19.67 13.36 -5.39
C ASP A 75 19.14 12.18 -4.56
N ARG A 76 17.89 11.74 -4.75
CA ARG A 76 17.25 10.71 -3.89
C ARG A 76 16.87 9.40 -4.60
N GLY A 77 17.86 8.76 -5.20
CA GLY A 77 17.90 7.29 -5.20
C GLY A 77 17.16 6.55 -6.31
N MET A 78 17.54 6.78 -7.57
CA MET A 78 17.13 5.91 -8.69
C MET A 78 17.89 4.57 -8.78
N ASN A 79 18.80 4.27 -7.86
CA ASN A 79 19.59 3.05 -7.93
C ASN A 79 19.06 1.99 -6.97
N LYS A 80 18.39 0.99 -7.58
CA LYS A 80 17.92 -0.30 -7.03
C LYS A 80 16.44 -0.31 -6.65
N VAL A 81 15.62 -0.61 -7.66
CA VAL A 81 14.18 -0.90 -7.54
C VAL A 81 13.97 -2.14 -6.65
N GLY A 82 13.05 -2.05 -5.68
CA GLY A 82 12.62 -3.21 -4.90
C GLY A 82 12.02 -4.30 -5.78
N ARG A 83 12.12 -5.56 -5.35
CA ARG A 83 11.52 -6.67 -6.11
C ARG A 83 10.04 -6.79 -5.77
N MET A 84 9.17 -6.64 -6.76
CA MET A 84 7.73 -6.90 -6.61
C MET A 84 7.41 -8.35 -6.93
N PHE A 85 6.40 -8.88 -6.26
CA PHE A 85 5.91 -10.23 -6.48
C PHE A 85 4.40 -10.28 -6.31
N ASP A 86 3.74 -11.17 -7.05
CA ASP A 86 2.32 -11.43 -6.86
C ASP A 86 2.14 -12.22 -5.57
N TYR A 87 1.50 -11.60 -4.58
CA TYR A 87 1.28 -12.23 -3.29
C TYR A 87 0.29 -13.40 -3.38
N LEU A 88 -0.66 -13.34 -4.31
CA LEU A 88 -1.66 -14.39 -4.49
C LEU A 88 -1.07 -15.67 -5.10
N LEU A 89 0.06 -15.58 -5.83
CA LEU A 89 0.80 -16.77 -6.25
C LEU A 89 1.43 -17.50 -5.05
N LEU A 90 1.84 -16.75 -4.02
CA LEU A 90 2.43 -17.33 -2.82
C LEU A 90 1.36 -17.83 -1.87
N ASN A 91 0.43 -16.98 -1.45
CA ASN A 91 -0.44 -17.27 -0.32
C ASN A 91 -1.89 -16.85 -0.58
N LYS A 92 -2.63 -17.68 -1.33
CA LYS A 92 -4.03 -17.43 -1.72
C LYS A 92 -5.01 -17.27 -0.55
N SER A 93 -4.67 -17.74 0.64
CA SER A 93 -5.54 -17.69 1.83
C SER A 93 -4.82 -17.11 3.06
N GLY A 94 -3.74 -16.37 2.83
CA GLY A 94 -2.90 -15.80 3.87
C GLY A 94 -3.60 -14.74 4.72
N PRO A 95 -3.03 -14.36 5.86
CA PRO A 95 -3.49 -13.25 6.70
C PRO A 95 -3.74 -11.95 5.91
N LEU A 96 -2.90 -11.64 4.92
CA LEU A 96 -3.08 -10.45 4.06
C LEU A 96 -4.30 -10.58 3.14
N VAL A 97 -4.49 -11.74 2.49
CA VAL A 97 -5.69 -11.96 1.67
C VAL A 97 -6.94 -11.88 2.54
N ARG A 98 -6.94 -12.56 3.70
CA ARG A 98 -8.08 -12.51 4.63
C ARG A 98 -8.37 -11.09 5.12
N LEU A 99 -7.33 -10.26 5.32
CA LEU A 99 -7.50 -8.86 5.69
C LEU A 99 -8.12 -8.07 4.53
N PHE A 100 -7.67 -8.28 3.29
CA PHE A 100 -8.23 -7.65 2.09
C PHE A 100 -9.69 -8.08 1.83
N GLU A 101 -9.99 -9.36 2.00
CA GLU A 101 -11.32 -9.95 1.83
C GLU A 101 -12.27 -9.66 2.99
N SER A 102 -11.77 -9.13 4.11
CA SER A 102 -12.59 -8.82 5.28
C SER A 102 -13.59 -7.70 4.98
N GLU A 103 -14.88 -7.97 5.20
CA GLU A 103 -15.94 -6.96 5.14
C GLU A 103 -15.75 -5.86 6.18
N GLN A 104 -15.19 -6.19 7.33
CA GLN A 104 -14.87 -5.19 8.36
C GLN A 104 -13.78 -4.22 7.89
N MET A 105 -12.80 -4.70 7.13
CA MET A 105 -11.77 -3.84 6.55
C MET A 105 -12.31 -2.96 5.44
N LEU A 106 -13.18 -3.49 4.57
CA LEU A 106 -13.84 -2.69 3.55
C LEU A 106 -14.72 -1.61 4.19
N LYS A 107 -15.44 -1.95 5.27
CA LYS A 107 -16.24 -0.98 6.04
C LYS A 107 -15.34 0.12 6.63
N LEU A 108 -14.24 -0.24 7.29
CA LEU A 108 -13.30 0.72 7.83
C LEU A 108 -12.70 1.63 6.75
N ALA A 109 -12.32 1.07 5.60
CA ALA A 109 -11.80 1.84 4.48
C ALA A 109 -12.84 2.84 3.96
N ASN A 110 -14.11 2.43 3.84
CA ASN A 110 -15.20 3.33 3.45
C ASN A 110 -15.44 4.44 4.49
N GLU A 111 -15.46 4.10 5.78
CA GLU A 111 -15.61 5.09 6.88
C GLU A 111 -14.51 6.15 6.86
N LEU A 112 -13.29 5.77 6.46
CA LEU A 112 -12.15 6.69 6.37
C LEU A 112 -12.11 7.46 5.05
N TYR A 113 -12.59 6.87 3.95
CA TYR A 113 -12.55 7.50 2.62
C TYR A 113 -13.73 8.45 2.37
N GLN A 114 -14.91 8.11 2.88
CA GLN A 114 -16.13 8.89 2.63
C GLN A 114 -16.18 10.07 3.61
N ARG A 115 -15.95 11.28 3.07
CA ARG A 115 -16.07 12.54 3.82
C ARG A 115 -17.47 13.09 3.74
N SER A 116 -18.15 12.86 2.63
CA SER A 116 -19.49 13.31 2.31
C SER A 116 -20.38 12.14 1.93
N SER A 117 -21.71 12.35 1.98
CA SER A 117 -22.69 11.39 1.48
C SER A 117 -22.60 11.15 -0.04
N ASP A 118 -21.93 12.05 -0.76
CA ASP A 118 -21.81 12.00 -2.22
C ASP A 118 -20.59 11.18 -2.68
N ASP A 119 -19.67 10.86 -1.77
CA ASP A 119 -18.51 10.03 -2.07
C ASP A 119 -18.96 8.59 -2.36
N LYS A 120 -18.69 8.14 -3.60
CA LYS A 120 -18.98 6.76 -3.99
C LYS A 120 -18.25 5.78 -3.07
N PRO A 121 -18.91 4.69 -2.65
CA PRO A 121 -18.27 3.70 -1.81
C PRO A 121 -17.08 3.07 -2.54
N LEU A 122 -16.04 2.75 -1.78
CA LEU A 122 -14.92 1.95 -2.23
C LEU A 122 -15.40 0.53 -2.52
N HIS A 123 -14.87 -0.03 -3.61
CA HIS A 123 -15.01 -1.42 -3.96
C HIS A 123 -13.63 -2.07 -4.01
N ARG A 124 -13.58 -3.38 -3.73
CA ARG A 124 -12.34 -4.14 -3.89
C ARG A 124 -11.90 -4.13 -5.34
N ALA A 125 -10.60 -4.02 -5.57
CA ALA A 125 -10.02 -4.18 -6.88
C ALA A 125 -10.35 -5.57 -7.45
N LYS A 126 -10.79 -5.60 -8.70
CA LYS A 126 -11.21 -6.84 -9.38
C LYS A 126 -10.05 -7.48 -10.15
N ASP A 127 -9.09 -6.68 -10.59
CA ASP A 127 -7.90 -7.09 -11.32
C ASP A 127 -6.83 -7.71 -10.40
N GLU A 128 -6.04 -8.63 -10.93
CA GLU A 128 -5.00 -9.35 -10.17
C GLU A 128 -3.94 -8.38 -9.61
N LEU A 129 -3.59 -7.34 -10.37
CA LEU A 129 -2.63 -6.30 -9.98
C LEU A 129 -3.12 -5.41 -8.82
N GLY A 130 -4.43 -5.28 -8.62
CA GLY A 130 -5.01 -4.41 -7.60
C GLY A 130 -5.31 -5.09 -6.26
N ARG A 131 -5.20 -6.43 -6.17
CA ARG A 131 -5.63 -7.18 -4.97
C ARG A 131 -4.60 -7.17 -3.86
N CYS A 132 -3.48 -7.87 -4.06
CA CYS A 132 -2.41 -7.99 -3.07
C CYS A 132 -1.09 -8.13 -3.80
N THR A 133 -0.21 -7.13 -3.66
CA THR A 133 1.14 -7.17 -4.22
C THR A 133 2.15 -7.06 -3.09
N GLY A 134 3.19 -7.88 -3.15
CA GLY A 134 4.32 -7.80 -2.23
C GLY A 134 5.47 -6.99 -2.81
N LEU A 135 6.17 -6.25 -1.96
CA LEU A 135 7.38 -5.52 -2.31
C LEU A 135 8.49 -5.88 -1.31
N LEU A 136 9.58 -6.45 -1.82
CA LEU A 136 10.78 -6.73 -1.04
C LEU A 136 11.83 -5.63 -1.30
N LEU A 137 12.17 -4.89 -0.25
CA LEU A 137 13.25 -3.89 -0.26
C LEU A 137 14.50 -4.46 0.42
N GLN A 138 15.60 -4.52 -0.31
CA GLN A 138 16.92 -4.81 0.27
C GLN A 138 17.54 -3.56 0.89
N LYS A 139 18.57 -3.74 1.72
CA LYS A 139 19.34 -2.63 2.30
C LYS A 139 19.83 -1.70 1.16
N GLN A 140 19.60 -0.39 1.31
CA GLN A 140 19.89 0.66 0.32
C GLN A 140 18.96 0.69 -0.91
N GLN A 141 17.90 -0.11 -0.96
CA GLN A 141 16.86 0.03 -1.98
C GLN A 141 15.76 0.98 -1.50
N ALA A 142 15.17 1.70 -2.45
CA ALA A 142 14.02 2.55 -2.22
C ALA A 142 12.90 2.18 -3.20
N LEU A 143 11.66 2.33 -2.76
CA LEU A 143 10.52 2.33 -3.67
C LEU A 143 10.52 3.69 -4.40
N PRO A 144 10.61 3.74 -5.73
CA PRO A 144 10.44 4.99 -6.46
C PRO A 144 9.07 5.61 -6.17
N TRP A 145 8.97 6.92 -6.36
CA TRP A 145 7.69 7.63 -6.36
C TRP A 145 6.75 7.00 -7.39
N GLN A 146 5.54 6.65 -6.96
CA GLN A 146 4.52 6.05 -7.81
C GLN A 146 3.14 6.57 -7.42
N PHE A 147 2.29 6.74 -8.44
CA PHE A 147 0.85 6.84 -8.23
C PHE A 147 0.26 5.44 -8.31
N THR A 148 -0.65 5.12 -7.39
CA THR A 148 -1.45 3.91 -7.49
C THR A 148 -2.69 4.20 -8.33
N SER A 149 -3.17 3.21 -9.08
CA SER A 149 -4.37 3.36 -9.92
C SER A 149 -5.67 3.32 -9.11
N SER A 150 -5.60 2.92 -7.83
CA SER A 150 -6.73 2.81 -6.93
C SER A 150 -6.95 4.11 -6.14
N SER A 151 -8.22 4.46 -5.88
CA SER A 151 -8.57 5.62 -5.04
C SER A 151 -8.05 5.53 -3.60
N LEU A 152 -7.83 4.31 -3.10
CA LEU A 152 -7.21 4.04 -1.81
C LEU A 152 -6.27 2.85 -1.93
N THR A 153 -5.07 2.95 -1.34
CA THR A 153 -4.12 1.84 -1.23
C THR A 153 -3.65 1.73 0.21
N ALA A 154 -3.73 0.53 0.78
CA ALA A 154 -3.21 0.23 2.11
C ALA A 154 -1.82 -0.41 2.00
N PHE A 155 -0.84 0.13 2.73
CA PHE A 155 0.49 -0.45 2.83
C PHE A 155 0.66 -1.12 4.19
N LEU A 156 0.99 -2.41 4.18
CA LEU A 156 1.40 -3.12 5.40
C LEU A 156 2.92 -3.28 5.40
N PHE A 157 3.57 -2.68 6.39
CA PHE A 157 5.00 -2.83 6.61
C PHE A 157 5.25 -4.03 7.53
N LEU A 158 5.76 -5.12 6.95
CA LEU A 158 6.23 -6.29 7.67
C LEU A 158 7.73 -6.12 7.92
N GLN A 159 8.13 -5.94 9.19
CA GLN A 159 9.53 -5.81 9.63
C GLN A 159 9.97 -7.04 10.41
#